data_AF-A0A2N9NN37-F1
#
_entry.id   AF-A0A2N9NN37-F1
#
_cell.length_a   1.000
_cell.length_b   1.000
_cell.length_c   1.000
_cell.angle_alpha   90.00
_cell.angle_beta   90.00
_cell.angle_gamma   90.00
#
_symmetry.space_group_name_H-M   'P 1'
#
loop_
_entity.id
_entity.type
_entity.pdbx_description
1 polymer ?
#
loop_
_entity_poly.entity_id
_entity_poly.type
_entity_poly.pdbx_seq_one_letter_code
_entity_poly.pdbx_strand_id
1 'polypeptide(L)'
;MKTYHPRPARGFTLVELLVVIAILAILAAMLVPVLAAMKRKAQISRARLQANDIANAIRHYESDYTRFPVSTAAANSVGAIAEDFTFGTANLTSYPQHRISYPDGSPALIQAPGAYQANNSEVMAVLLDLENYASGLTTVNQGHVKNPQHSRYLNATMVSDTLSPGIGLDGVFRDPWGNPYIITVDLNNDGKARDSIYRLEKVSQMTAGQPAGFFGLVNSTDAGGNGDHFECTSPVMVWSAGPDKMVDPNTAAKTGVNKDNILSWQQ
;
A
#
# COMPACT_ATOMS: atom_id res chain seq x y z
N MET A 1 -23.60 -2.37 80.20
CA MET A 1 -22.71 -3.04 79.23
C MET A 1 -23.52 -3.22 77.94
N LYS A 2 -23.25 -2.45 76.87
CA LYS A 2 -24.01 -2.54 75.61
C LYS A 2 -23.42 -3.66 74.76
N THR A 3 -24.19 -4.72 74.49
CA THR A 3 -23.79 -5.84 73.63
C THR A 3 -24.02 -5.47 72.16
N TYR A 4 -22.94 -5.42 71.37
CA TYR A 4 -23.04 -5.26 69.91
C TYR A 4 -23.35 -6.62 69.29
N HIS A 5 -24.56 -6.77 68.72
CA HIS A 5 -24.88 -7.93 67.90
C HIS A 5 -24.35 -7.70 66.47
N PRO A 6 -23.39 -8.51 65.98
CA PRO A 6 -22.94 -8.42 64.60
C PRO A 6 -24.12 -8.74 63.67
N ARG A 7 -24.37 -7.88 62.69
CA ARG A 7 -25.39 -8.13 61.67
C ARG A 7 -24.93 -9.31 60.79
N PRO A 8 -25.83 -10.24 60.43
CA PRO A 8 -25.47 -11.34 59.55
C PRO A 8 -24.97 -10.80 58.21
N ALA A 9 -23.77 -11.22 57.79
CA ALA A 9 -23.26 -10.93 56.47
C ALA A 9 -24.15 -11.64 55.44
N ARG A 10 -24.73 -10.89 54.51
CA ARG A 10 -25.48 -11.45 53.39
C ARG A 10 -24.50 -12.16 52.47
N GLY A 11 -24.65 -13.47 52.32
CA GLY A 11 -23.87 -14.28 51.38
C GLY A 11 -24.38 -14.10 49.95
N PHE A 12 -23.46 -14.14 48.97
CA PHE A 12 -23.78 -14.08 47.55
C PHE A 12 -24.45 -15.39 47.12
N THR A 13 -25.57 -15.32 46.41
CA THR A 13 -26.25 -16.51 45.87
C THR A 13 -25.65 -16.93 44.52
N LEU A 14 -25.71 -18.22 44.19
CA LEU A 14 -25.29 -18.73 42.88
C LEU A 14 -26.09 -18.07 41.73
N VAL A 15 -27.36 -17.75 41.98
CA VAL A 15 -28.23 -17.10 40.99
C VAL A 15 -27.78 -15.66 40.73
N GLU A 16 -27.44 -14.89 41.77
CA GLU A 16 -26.89 -13.53 41.61
C GLU A 16 -25.60 -13.55 40.79
N LEU A 17 -24.70 -14.51 41.06
CA LEU A 17 -23.48 -14.65 40.27
C LEU A 17 -23.77 -15.04 38.81
N LEU A 18 -24.72 -15.94 38.58
CA LEU A 18 -25.10 -16.40 37.25
C LEU A 18 -25.68 -15.26 36.39
N VAL A 19 -26.55 -14.42 36.96
CA VAL A 19 -27.11 -13.26 36.24
C VAL A 19 -26.00 -12.26 35.87
N VAL A 20 -25.03 -12.03 36.76
CA VAL A 20 -23.92 -11.11 36.49
C VAL A 20 -23.05 -11.60 35.33
N ILE A 21 -22.63 -12.87 35.33
CA ILE A 21 -21.83 -13.40 34.23
C ILE A 21 -22.62 -13.45 32.92
N ALA A 22 -23.93 -13.68 32.97
CA ALA A 22 -24.79 -13.64 31.79
C ALA A 22 -24.84 -12.23 31.18
N ILE A 23 -24.98 -11.18 31.99
CA ILE A 23 -24.94 -9.80 31.52
C ILE A 23 -23.56 -9.45 30.95
N LEU A 24 -22.47 -9.84 31.62
CA LEU A 24 -21.10 -9.61 31.13
C LEU A 24 -20.85 -10.30 29.78
N ALA A 25 -21.37 -11.52 29.59
CA ALA A 25 -21.25 -12.25 28.34
C ALA A 25 -21.99 -11.54 27.19
N ILE A 26 -23.21 -11.03 27.43
CA ILE A 26 -23.97 -10.27 26.43
C ILE A 26 -23.22 -8.98 26.04
N LEU A 27 -22.72 -8.24 27.02
CA LEU A 27 -21.95 -7.00 26.78
C LEU A 27 -20.66 -7.28 25.99
N ALA A 28 -19.92 -8.33 26.35
CA ALA A 28 -18.71 -8.72 25.64
C ALA A 28 -18.99 -9.16 24.19
N ALA A 29 -20.06 -9.94 23.97
CA ALA A 29 -20.43 -10.41 22.65
C ALA A 29 -20.77 -9.25 21.68
N MET A 30 -21.40 -8.18 22.18
CA MET A 30 -21.68 -6.98 21.38
C MET A 30 -20.42 -6.19 21.00
N LEU A 31 -19.32 -6.32 21.76
CA LEU A 31 -18.09 -5.54 21.56
C LEU A 31 -17.19 -6.09 20.44
N VAL A 32 -17.14 -7.42 20.27
CA VAL A 32 -16.28 -8.10 19.29
C VAL A 32 -16.46 -7.59 17.85
N PRO A 33 -17.67 -7.49 17.27
CA PRO A 33 -17.82 -7.02 15.89
C PRO A 33 -17.42 -5.56 15.71
N VAL A 34 -17.65 -4.71 16.73
CA VAL A 34 -17.27 -3.30 16.71
C VAL A 34 -15.75 -3.15 16.70
N LEU A 35 -15.04 -3.93 17.52
CA LEU A 35 -13.58 -3.91 17.57
C LEU A 35 -12.95 -4.33 16.23
N ALA A 36 -13.50 -5.35 15.58
CA ALA A 36 -13.02 -5.80 14.27
C ALA A 36 -13.18 -4.72 13.18
N ALA A 37 -14.34 -4.04 13.15
CA ALA A 37 -14.58 -2.93 12.23
C ALA A 37 -13.64 -1.74 12.50
N MET A 38 -13.45 -1.38 13.77
CA MET A 38 -12.52 -0.32 14.19
C MET A 38 -11.07 -0.63 13.81
N LYS A 39 -10.63 -1.88 14.00
CA LYS A 39 -9.30 -2.33 13.57
C LYS A 39 -9.13 -2.18 12.06
N ARG A 40 -10.10 -2.63 11.25
CA ARG A 40 -10.06 -2.49 9.78
C ARG A 40 -9.99 -1.02 9.37
N LYS A 41 -10.79 -0.15 10.00
CA LYS A 41 -10.75 1.30 9.73
C LYS A 41 -9.40 1.93 10.07
N ALA A 42 -8.80 1.54 11.20
CA ALA A 42 -7.46 1.99 11.59
C ALA A 42 -6.39 1.52 10.61
N GLN A 43 -6.47 0.27 10.13
CA GLN A 43 -5.57 -0.24 9.10
C GLN A 43 -5.70 0.53 7.77
N ILE A 44 -6.92 0.79 7.31
CA ILE A 44 -7.16 1.62 6.10
C ILE A 44 -6.58 3.02 6.27
N SER A 45 -6.83 3.67 7.42
CA SER A 45 -6.27 4.99 7.71
C SER A 45 -4.75 4.98 7.72
N ARG A 46 -4.13 3.98 8.35
CA ARG A 46 -2.67 3.82 8.39
C ARG A 46 -2.12 3.62 6.98
N ALA A 47 -2.74 2.76 6.19
CA ALA A 47 -2.27 2.46 4.84
C ALA A 47 -2.35 3.69 3.93
N ARG A 48 -3.40 4.52 4.06
CA ARG A 48 -3.53 5.78 3.33
C ARG A 48 -2.45 6.78 3.74
N LEU A 49 -2.16 6.90 5.04
CA LEU A 49 -1.04 7.75 5.51
C LEU A 49 0.30 7.28 4.94
N GLN A 50 0.59 5.98 5.05
CA GLN A 50 1.82 5.39 4.52
C GLN A 50 1.96 5.60 3.00
N ALA A 51 0.89 5.41 2.21
CA ALA A 51 0.93 5.65 0.78
C ALA A 51 1.26 7.12 0.44
N ASN A 52 0.68 8.07 1.18
CA ASN A 52 0.99 9.49 1.04
C ASN A 52 2.41 9.82 1.50
N ASP A 53 2.88 9.24 2.61
CA ASP A 53 4.24 9.45 3.12
C ASP A 53 5.28 8.95 2.12
N ILE A 54 5.05 7.80 1.48
CA ILE A 54 5.90 7.30 0.39
C ILE A 54 5.91 8.29 -0.78
N ALA A 55 4.73 8.72 -1.25
CA ALA A 55 4.64 9.66 -2.37
C ALA A 55 5.33 11.00 -2.07
N ASN A 56 5.19 11.51 -0.84
CA ASN A 56 5.85 12.72 -0.37
C ASN A 56 7.37 12.53 -0.27
N ALA A 57 7.83 11.41 0.27
CA ALA A 57 9.25 11.09 0.38
C ALA A 57 9.93 11.04 -1.00
N ILE A 58 9.26 10.44 -1.99
CA ILE A 58 9.74 10.40 -3.39
C ILE A 58 9.84 11.82 -3.97
N ARG A 59 8.80 12.65 -3.80
CA ARG A 59 8.80 14.04 -4.29
C ARG A 59 9.84 14.92 -3.60
N HIS A 60 10.07 14.70 -2.29
CA HIS A 60 11.14 15.39 -1.57
C HIS A 60 12.52 14.99 -2.10
N TYR A 61 12.75 13.69 -2.31
CA TYR A 61 13.99 13.21 -2.93
C TYR A 61 14.18 13.79 -4.34
N GLU A 62 13.13 13.82 -5.14
CA GLU A 62 13.14 14.43 -6.47
C GLU A 62 13.51 15.92 -6.42
N SER A 63 12.96 16.66 -5.45
CA SER A 63 13.31 18.07 -5.23
C SER A 63 14.79 18.26 -4.89
N ASP A 64 15.39 17.34 -4.16
CA ASP A 64 16.80 17.46 -3.74
C ASP A 64 17.79 17.03 -4.84
N TYR A 65 17.42 16.03 -5.65
CA TYR A 65 18.33 15.38 -6.61
C TYR A 65 17.93 15.51 -8.08
N THR A 66 16.81 16.18 -8.37
CA THR A 66 16.22 16.36 -9.72
C THR A 66 16.09 15.04 -10.50
N ARG A 67 15.82 13.95 -9.79
CA ARG A 67 15.68 12.59 -10.32
C ARG A 67 14.89 11.74 -9.34
N PHE A 68 14.26 10.69 -9.82
CA PHE A 68 13.55 9.74 -8.96
C PHE A 68 14.49 8.75 -8.26
N PRO A 69 14.11 8.23 -7.08
CA PRO A 69 14.89 7.27 -6.30
C PRO A 69 14.81 5.86 -6.90
N VAL A 70 15.29 5.71 -8.14
CA VAL A 70 15.19 4.47 -8.92
C VAL A 70 16.56 3.88 -9.26
N SER A 71 16.59 2.57 -9.50
CA SER A 71 17.78 1.91 -10.04
C SER A 71 18.07 2.40 -11.46
N THR A 72 19.34 2.34 -11.84
CA THR A 72 19.74 2.67 -13.22
C THR A 72 19.12 1.69 -14.22
N ALA A 73 18.87 0.44 -13.81
CA ALA A 73 18.20 -0.57 -14.63
C ALA A 73 16.74 -0.18 -14.93
N ALA A 74 15.98 0.26 -13.92
CA ALA A 74 14.60 0.74 -14.10
C ALA A 74 14.53 1.97 -15.00
N ALA A 75 15.41 2.96 -14.79
CA ALA A 75 15.47 4.14 -15.65
C ALA A 75 15.78 3.79 -17.12
N ASN A 76 16.74 2.91 -17.35
CA ASN A 76 17.12 2.50 -18.71
C ASN A 76 16.04 1.67 -19.40
N SER A 77 15.25 0.88 -18.66
CA SER A 77 14.26 -0.02 -19.28
C SER A 77 13.08 0.70 -19.91
N VAL A 78 12.76 1.90 -19.45
CA VAL A 78 11.64 2.70 -19.97
C VAL A 78 12.06 3.94 -20.75
N GLY A 79 13.33 4.38 -20.60
CA GLY A 79 13.82 5.58 -21.28
C GLY A 79 13.70 5.54 -22.82
N ALA A 80 13.87 4.38 -23.45
CA ALA A 80 13.75 4.23 -24.91
C ALA A 80 12.30 4.25 -25.42
N ILE A 81 11.33 3.95 -24.55
CA ILE A 81 9.90 3.89 -24.88
C ILE A 81 9.12 5.08 -24.32
N ALA A 82 9.78 6.02 -23.64
CA ALA A 82 9.20 7.22 -23.03
C ALA A 82 7.98 6.91 -22.12
N GLU A 83 8.10 5.84 -21.33
CA GLU A 83 7.08 5.42 -20.37
C GLU A 83 7.56 5.60 -18.92
N ASP A 84 6.59 5.48 -18.01
CA ASP A 84 6.83 5.45 -16.57
C ASP A 84 7.15 4.05 -16.07
N PHE A 85 7.67 3.97 -14.85
CA PHE A 85 8.04 2.69 -14.25
C PHE A 85 7.22 2.37 -13.01
N THR A 86 6.56 1.21 -13.05
CA THR A 86 5.82 0.64 -11.92
C THR A 86 6.66 -0.38 -11.17
N PHE A 87 7.04 -0.08 -9.93
CA PHE A 87 7.57 -1.02 -8.97
C PHE A 87 6.44 -1.92 -8.45
N GLY A 88 6.22 -3.00 -9.18
CA GLY A 88 5.11 -3.91 -8.98
C GLY A 88 5.43 -5.12 -8.10
N THR A 89 5.08 -6.29 -8.61
CA THR A 89 5.08 -7.57 -7.85
C THR A 89 6.27 -8.47 -8.17
N ALA A 90 7.30 -7.93 -8.82
CA ALA A 90 8.46 -8.68 -9.26
C ALA A 90 9.12 -9.44 -8.09
N ASN A 91 9.39 -10.73 -8.28
CA ASN A 91 9.99 -11.63 -7.29
C ASN A 91 9.19 -11.82 -5.99
N LEU A 92 7.91 -11.40 -5.94
CA LEU A 92 7.03 -11.56 -4.77
C LEU A 92 5.97 -12.65 -4.97
N THR A 93 5.85 -13.19 -6.18
CA THR A 93 4.80 -14.14 -6.57
C THR A 93 5.03 -15.57 -6.06
N SER A 94 6.25 -15.87 -5.59
CA SER A 94 6.64 -17.20 -5.09
C SER A 94 6.01 -17.57 -3.74
N TYR A 95 5.42 -16.61 -3.01
CA TYR A 95 4.86 -16.84 -1.68
C TYR A 95 3.34 -16.57 -1.65
N PRO A 96 2.49 -17.62 -1.52
CA PRO A 96 1.04 -17.49 -1.59
C PRO A 96 0.41 -16.53 -0.56
N GLN A 97 1.07 -16.35 0.58
CA GLN A 97 0.56 -15.60 1.72
C GLN A 97 0.72 -14.07 1.58
N HIS A 98 1.54 -13.60 0.63
CA HIS A 98 2.02 -12.19 0.53
C HIS A 98 1.75 -11.55 -0.82
N ARG A 99 0.99 -12.25 -1.67
CA ARG A 99 0.73 -11.81 -3.03
C ARG A 99 -0.58 -11.03 -3.07
N ILE A 100 -0.55 -9.95 -3.83
CA ILE A 100 -1.77 -9.43 -4.44
C ILE A 100 -2.25 -10.51 -5.41
N SER A 101 -3.56 -10.78 -5.44
CA SER A 101 -4.15 -11.81 -6.30
C SER A 101 -5.20 -11.23 -7.23
N TYR A 102 -5.38 -11.86 -8.39
CA TYR A 102 -6.57 -11.63 -9.22
C TYR A 102 -7.81 -12.33 -8.62
N PRO A 103 -9.04 -11.99 -9.05
CA PRO A 103 -10.27 -12.64 -8.61
C PRO A 103 -10.30 -14.17 -8.73
N ASP A 104 -9.55 -14.73 -9.68
CA ASP A 104 -9.40 -16.17 -9.90
C ASP A 104 -8.43 -16.85 -8.91
N GLY A 105 -7.83 -16.07 -8.00
CA GLY A 105 -6.87 -16.53 -6.99
C GLY A 105 -5.44 -16.65 -7.50
N SER A 106 -5.17 -16.42 -8.80
CA SER A 106 -3.82 -16.41 -9.33
C SER A 106 -3.04 -15.16 -8.87
N PRO A 107 -1.68 -15.22 -8.81
CA PRO A 107 -0.88 -14.05 -8.45
C PRO A 107 -1.09 -12.90 -9.42
N ALA A 108 -1.37 -11.70 -8.89
CA ALA A 108 -1.46 -10.50 -9.70
C ALA A 108 -0.06 -10.11 -10.19
N LEU A 109 0.13 -10.13 -11.51
CA LEU A 109 1.37 -9.74 -12.17
C LEU A 109 1.33 -8.26 -12.53
N ILE A 110 1.69 -7.43 -11.56
CA ILE A 110 1.84 -5.99 -11.76
C ILE A 110 3.27 -5.76 -12.24
N GLN A 111 3.41 -5.35 -13.50
CA GLN A 111 4.68 -5.26 -14.21
C GLN A 111 4.83 -3.88 -14.88
N ALA A 112 6.04 -3.34 -14.86
CA ALA A 112 6.37 -2.12 -15.59
C ALA A 112 6.43 -2.39 -17.11
N PRO A 113 6.25 -1.36 -17.95
CA PRO A 113 6.63 -1.43 -19.35
C PRO A 113 8.12 -1.82 -19.50
N GLY A 114 8.42 -2.75 -20.42
CA GLY A 114 9.79 -3.19 -20.69
C GLY A 114 10.21 -4.49 -19.98
N ALA A 115 11.47 -4.90 -20.20
CA ALA A 115 11.97 -6.20 -19.76
C ALA A 115 12.41 -6.23 -18.29
N TYR A 116 12.78 -5.09 -17.72
CA TYR A 116 13.21 -5.00 -16.34
C TYR A 116 12.00 -4.90 -15.40
N GLN A 117 11.99 -5.73 -14.37
CA GLN A 117 10.89 -5.83 -13.42
C GLN A 117 11.46 -5.73 -12.00
N ALA A 118 10.92 -4.82 -11.20
CA ALA A 118 11.34 -4.58 -9.83
C ALA A 118 10.13 -4.41 -8.92
N ASN A 119 10.36 -4.50 -7.61
CA ASN A 119 9.39 -4.19 -6.57
C ASN A 119 9.87 -2.97 -5.79
N ASN A 120 9.07 -2.51 -4.83
CA ASN A 120 9.34 -1.26 -4.12
C ASN A 120 10.63 -1.25 -3.26
N SER A 121 11.32 -2.38 -3.08
CA SER A 121 12.56 -2.45 -2.29
C SER A 121 13.66 -1.53 -2.81
N GLU A 122 13.77 -1.34 -4.13
CA GLU A 122 14.77 -0.45 -4.72
C GLU A 122 14.54 1.01 -4.31
N VAL A 123 13.28 1.44 -4.36
CA VAL A 123 12.86 2.79 -3.93
C VAL A 123 13.11 2.95 -2.43
N MET A 124 12.73 1.94 -1.63
CA MET A 124 12.94 1.98 -0.18
C MET A 124 14.43 2.06 0.17
N ALA A 125 15.30 1.35 -0.55
CA ALA A 125 16.73 1.40 -0.31
C ALA A 125 17.31 2.81 -0.46
N VAL A 126 16.85 3.57 -1.46
CA VAL A 126 17.31 4.94 -1.68
C VAL A 126 16.72 5.90 -0.64
N LEU A 127 15.40 5.84 -0.41
CA LEU A 127 14.68 6.75 0.51
C LEU A 127 15.12 6.59 1.97
N LEU A 128 15.56 5.39 2.35
CA LEU A 128 16.02 5.07 3.71
C LEU A 128 17.54 5.11 3.85
N ASP A 129 18.25 5.40 2.77
CA ASP A 129 19.70 5.40 2.71
C ASP A 129 20.36 4.07 3.12
N LEU A 130 19.85 2.96 2.59
CA LEU A 130 20.34 1.61 2.89
C LEU A 130 21.35 1.15 1.85
N GLU A 131 22.55 0.76 2.27
CA GLU A 131 23.52 0.08 1.40
C GLU A 131 23.26 -1.43 1.28
N ASN A 132 22.70 -2.02 2.33
CA ASN A 132 22.31 -3.44 2.36
C ASN A 132 20.90 -3.57 2.93
N TYR A 133 20.12 -4.50 2.40
CA TYR A 133 18.87 -4.93 3.03
C TYR A 133 19.16 -5.68 4.32
N ALA A 134 18.16 -5.82 5.20
CA ALA A 134 18.33 -6.56 6.44
C ALA A 134 18.59 -8.08 6.23
N SER A 135 18.33 -8.60 5.04
CA SER A 135 18.78 -9.94 4.60
C SER A 135 20.30 -10.05 4.33
N GLY A 136 21.02 -8.93 4.26
CA GLY A 136 22.44 -8.86 3.92
C GLY A 136 22.74 -8.70 2.42
N LEU A 137 21.72 -8.68 1.57
CA LEU A 137 21.89 -8.40 0.14
C LEU A 137 22.17 -6.91 -0.09
N THR A 138 23.09 -6.61 -1.02
CA THR A 138 23.41 -5.24 -1.42
C THR A 138 22.23 -4.58 -2.14
N THR A 139 22.03 -3.30 -1.88
CA THR A 139 20.98 -2.53 -2.54
C THR A 139 21.51 -1.75 -3.76
N VAL A 140 20.60 -1.03 -4.42
CA VAL A 140 20.90 -0.09 -5.50
C VAL A 140 21.62 1.18 -5.04
N ASN A 141 21.73 1.40 -3.73
CA ASN A 141 22.36 2.56 -3.10
C ASN A 141 23.70 2.19 -2.42
N GLN A 142 24.39 1.15 -2.89
CA GLN A 142 25.73 0.81 -2.40
C GLN A 142 26.67 2.02 -2.49
N GLY A 143 27.39 2.34 -1.40
CA GLY A 143 28.24 3.52 -1.31
C GLY A 143 27.46 4.85 -1.32
N HIS A 144 26.17 4.82 -0.99
CA HIS A 144 25.26 5.98 -0.97
C HIS A 144 25.18 6.71 -2.33
N VAL A 145 25.47 6.01 -3.43
CA VAL A 145 25.58 6.63 -4.77
C VAL A 145 24.28 7.23 -5.27
N LYS A 146 23.13 6.74 -4.79
CA LYS A 146 21.81 7.31 -5.09
C LYS A 146 21.41 8.36 -4.06
N ASN A 147 21.87 8.28 -2.82
CA ASN A 147 21.59 9.29 -1.78
C ASN A 147 22.88 9.83 -1.10
N PRO A 148 23.72 10.61 -1.81
CA PRO A 148 25.02 11.06 -1.28
C PRO A 148 24.96 12.00 -0.08
N GLN A 149 23.80 12.58 0.24
CA GLN A 149 23.60 13.38 1.46
C GLN A 149 23.21 12.53 2.67
N HIS A 150 22.96 11.23 2.48
CA HIS A 150 22.57 10.29 3.53
C HIS A 150 21.27 10.71 4.25
N SER A 151 20.39 11.40 3.52
CA SER A 151 19.14 11.93 4.05
C SER A 151 18.10 10.84 4.15
N ARG A 152 17.45 10.68 5.31
CA ARG A 152 16.34 9.73 5.47
C ARG A 152 15.00 10.40 5.16
N TYR A 153 14.43 10.09 4.00
CA TYR A 153 13.20 10.70 3.49
C TYR A 153 11.92 10.07 4.04
N LEU A 154 12.00 8.82 4.49
CA LEU A 154 10.85 8.05 4.96
C LEU A 154 11.12 7.47 6.36
N ASN A 155 10.17 7.63 7.27
CA ASN A 155 10.21 6.95 8.55
C ASN A 155 9.30 5.72 8.54
N ALA A 156 9.89 4.55 8.31
CA ALA A 156 9.18 3.28 8.30
C ALA A 156 9.74 2.31 9.35
N THR A 157 8.88 1.44 9.86
CA THR A 157 9.24 0.39 10.81
C THR A 157 9.87 -0.79 10.08
N MET A 158 11.07 -1.18 10.48
CA MET A 158 11.73 -2.40 9.99
C MET A 158 11.17 -3.62 10.74
N VAL A 159 10.97 -4.73 10.04
CA VAL A 159 10.53 -6.00 10.59
C VAL A 159 11.51 -7.12 10.21
N SER A 160 11.60 -8.14 11.07
CA SER A 160 12.55 -9.26 10.93
C SER A 160 12.01 -10.42 10.09
N ASP A 161 10.93 -10.20 9.35
CA ASP A 161 10.31 -11.17 8.47
C ASP A 161 9.90 -10.50 7.15
N THR A 162 9.26 -11.22 6.23
CA THR A 162 8.78 -10.70 4.94
C THR A 162 7.25 -10.71 4.82
N LEU A 163 6.53 -10.81 5.94
CA LEU A 163 5.07 -10.98 5.98
C LEU A 163 4.36 -9.86 6.74
N SER A 164 5.01 -9.37 7.79
CA SER A 164 4.48 -8.40 8.71
C SER A 164 4.41 -7.00 8.07
N PRO A 165 3.46 -6.16 8.49
CA PRO A 165 3.41 -4.76 8.07
C PRO A 165 4.70 -4.01 8.43
N GLY A 166 5.23 -3.24 7.49
CA GLY A 166 6.54 -2.61 7.63
C GLY A 166 7.50 -3.03 6.51
N ILE A 167 8.77 -2.71 6.70
CA ILE A 167 9.83 -3.01 5.74
C ILE A 167 10.50 -4.31 6.13
N GLY A 168 10.35 -5.32 5.28
CA GLY A 168 10.87 -6.65 5.53
C GLY A 168 12.37 -6.79 5.33
N LEU A 169 12.87 -8.01 5.59
CA LEU A 169 14.26 -8.38 5.32
C LEU A 169 14.65 -8.25 3.84
N ASP A 170 13.65 -8.34 2.96
CA ASP A 170 13.72 -8.15 1.50
C ASP A 170 13.70 -6.67 1.08
N GLY A 171 13.59 -5.73 2.04
CA GLY A 171 13.47 -4.30 1.78
C GLY A 171 12.09 -3.87 1.27
N VAL A 172 11.15 -4.80 1.10
CA VAL A 172 9.82 -4.51 0.57
C VAL A 172 8.98 -3.84 1.64
N PHE A 173 8.40 -2.69 1.33
CA PHE A 173 7.46 -2.03 2.24
C PHE A 173 6.05 -2.58 2.05
N ARG A 174 5.51 -3.14 3.14
CA ARG A 174 4.21 -3.79 3.19
C ARG A 174 3.19 -3.00 3.99
N ASP A 175 1.96 -3.03 3.47
CA ASP A 175 0.78 -2.44 4.09
C ASP A 175 0.35 -3.20 5.37
N PRO A 176 -0.68 -2.73 6.09
CA PRO A 176 -1.19 -3.37 7.31
C PRO A 176 -1.73 -4.80 7.15
N TRP A 177 -1.86 -5.31 5.93
CA TRP A 177 -2.29 -6.67 5.60
C TRP A 177 -1.15 -7.54 5.03
N GLY A 178 0.06 -6.98 4.93
CA GLY A 178 1.27 -7.67 4.46
C GLY A 178 1.48 -7.63 2.95
N ASN A 179 0.67 -6.88 2.20
CA ASN A 179 0.83 -6.74 0.75
C ASN A 179 1.86 -5.65 0.44
N PRO A 180 2.64 -5.76 -0.65
CA PRO A 180 3.54 -4.70 -1.07
C PRO A 180 2.74 -3.44 -1.47
N TYR A 181 3.27 -2.27 -1.14
CA TYR A 181 2.86 -1.04 -1.82
C TYR A 181 3.35 -1.07 -3.26
N ILE A 182 2.48 -0.71 -4.19
CA ILE A 182 2.82 -0.51 -5.60
C ILE A 182 3.13 0.96 -5.79
N ILE A 183 4.26 1.24 -6.44
CA ILE A 183 4.77 2.59 -6.64
C ILE A 183 5.01 2.78 -8.13
N THR A 184 4.45 3.84 -8.69
CA THR A 184 4.75 4.29 -10.05
C THR A 184 5.36 5.67 -9.97
N VAL A 185 6.44 5.87 -10.72
CA VAL A 185 7.15 7.15 -10.82
C VAL A 185 7.27 7.56 -12.28
N ASP A 186 7.13 8.86 -12.50
CA ASP A 186 7.33 9.55 -13.77
C ASP A 186 8.80 9.41 -14.21
N LEU A 187 9.10 8.57 -15.20
CA LEU A 187 10.46 8.45 -15.73
C LEU A 187 10.61 9.08 -17.11
N ASN A 188 9.52 9.50 -17.73
CA ASN A 188 9.54 10.22 -19.00
C ASN A 188 9.62 11.76 -18.80
N ASN A 189 9.51 12.23 -17.55
CA ASN A 189 9.58 13.61 -17.07
C ASN A 189 8.50 14.52 -17.67
N ASP A 190 7.28 14.01 -17.87
CA ASP A 190 6.14 14.79 -18.35
C ASP A 190 5.28 15.42 -17.23
N GLY A 191 5.67 15.18 -15.97
CA GLY A 191 5.02 15.68 -14.76
C GLY A 191 3.79 14.88 -14.33
N LYS A 192 3.51 13.77 -15.03
CA LYS A 192 2.40 12.87 -14.75
C LYS A 192 2.93 11.46 -14.55
N ALA A 193 2.12 10.63 -13.90
CA ALA A 193 2.46 9.23 -13.72
C ALA A 193 1.35 8.33 -14.26
N ARG A 194 1.75 7.27 -14.94
CA ARG A 194 0.90 6.28 -15.60
C ARG A 194 1.17 4.88 -15.06
N ASP A 195 0.38 4.48 -14.07
CA ASP A 195 0.49 3.18 -13.38
C ASP A 195 0.03 1.99 -14.25
N SER A 196 0.65 0.82 -14.07
CA SER A 196 0.37 -0.37 -14.88
C SER A 196 -1.08 -0.89 -14.82
N ILE A 197 -1.81 -0.65 -13.72
CA ILE A 197 -3.22 -1.06 -13.57
C ILE A 197 -4.15 0.13 -13.76
N TYR A 198 -3.85 1.25 -13.10
CA TYR A 198 -4.73 2.42 -13.14
C TYR A 198 -4.64 3.23 -14.44
N ARG A 199 -3.73 2.88 -15.36
CA ARG A 199 -3.77 3.40 -16.74
C ARG A 199 -4.89 2.81 -17.58
N LEU A 200 -5.38 1.63 -17.23
CA LEU A 200 -6.27 0.85 -18.08
C LEU A 200 -7.65 1.52 -18.17
N GLU A 201 -8.20 1.55 -19.38
CA GLU A 201 -9.53 2.11 -19.64
C GLU A 201 -10.59 1.44 -18.76
N LYS A 202 -10.56 0.11 -18.70
CA LYS A 202 -11.52 -0.69 -17.91
C LYS A 202 -11.49 -0.39 -16.42
N VAL A 203 -10.34 0.05 -15.91
CA VAL A 203 -10.16 0.36 -14.49
C VAL A 203 -10.53 1.81 -14.21
N SER A 204 -10.09 2.73 -15.05
CA SER A 204 -10.09 4.16 -14.71
C SER A 204 -11.11 5.01 -15.47
N GLN A 205 -11.68 4.55 -16.57
CA GLN A 205 -12.67 5.34 -17.31
C GLN A 205 -13.94 5.56 -16.49
N MET A 206 -14.34 6.83 -16.32
CA MET A 206 -15.56 7.18 -15.58
C MET A 206 -16.80 7.17 -16.45
N THR A 207 -16.68 7.74 -17.66
CA THR A 207 -17.75 7.83 -18.64
C THR A 207 -17.17 7.46 -20.00
N ALA A 208 -17.77 6.49 -20.68
CA ALA A 208 -17.33 6.06 -22.01
C ALA A 208 -17.29 7.24 -22.98
N GLY A 209 -16.24 7.35 -23.78
CA GLY A 209 -16.10 8.45 -24.73
C GLY A 209 -15.64 9.78 -24.10
N GLN A 210 -15.17 9.78 -22.85
CA GLN A 210 -14.69 10.98 -22.15
C GLN A 210 -13.30 10.78 -21.54
N PRO A 211 -12.43 11.81 -21.56
CA PRO A 211 -11.05 11.69 -21.08
C PRO A 211 -10.96 11.67 -19.54
N ALA A 212 -12.01 12.08 -18.84
CA ALA A 212 -12.04 12.10 -17.38
C ALA A 212 -12.14 10.67 -16.80
N GLY A 213 -11.19 10.33 -15.95
CA GLY A 213 -11.14 9.07 -15.20
C GLY A 213 -11.53 9.21 -13.74
N PHE A 214 -11.63 8.07 -13.06
CA PHE A 214 -11.87 8.02 -11.62
C PHE A 214 -10.72 8.66 -10.84
N PHE A 215 -11.07 9.23 -9.67
CA PHE A 215 -10.11 9.76 -8.70
C PHE A 215 -9.18 10.86 -9.26
N GLY A 216 -9.65 11.62 -10.26
CA GLY A 216 -8.89 12.72 -10.84
C GLY A 216 -7.87 12.29 -11.90
N LEU A 217 -7.86 11.02 -12.31
CA LEU A 217 -7.09 10.57 -13.46
C LEU A 217 -7.66 11.15 -14.75
N VAL A 218 -6.80 11.35 -15.74
CA VAL A 218 -7.19 11.84 -17.07
C VAL A 218 -6.47 11.05 -18.13
N ASN A 219 -7.18 10.63 -19.17
CA ASN A 219 -6.54 10.16 -20.39
C ASN A 219 -6.16 11.38 -21.22
N SER A 220 -4.87 11.73 -21.18
CA SER A 220 -4.36 12.92 -21.88
C SER A 220 -3.92 12.64 -23.32
N THR A 221 -3.82 11.35 -23.68
CA THR A 221 -3.39 10.89 -25.00
C THR A 221 -4.54 10.90 -26.02
N ASP A 222 -5.78 10.72 -25.56
CA ASP A 222 -6.95 10.76 -26.41
C ASP A 222 -8.14 11.51 -25.77
N ALA A 223 -8.84 12.31 -26.58
CA ALA A 223 -9.99 13.09 -26.11
C ALA A 223 -11.26 12.23 -25.90
N GLY A 224 -11.21 10.95 -26.28
CA GLY A 224 -12.33 10.01 -26.16
C GLY A 224 -12.27 9.14 -24.91
N GLY A 225 -11.21 9.21 -24.11
CA GLY A 225 -10.91 8.23 -23.07
C GLY A 225 -10.80 6.77 -23.55
N ASN A 226 -10.62 6.52 -24.86
CA ASN A 226 -10.67 5.20 -25.48
C ASN A 226 -9.24 4.65 -25.59
N GLY A 227 -8.63 4.30 -24.45
CA GLY A 227 -7.29 3.76 -24.42
C GLY A 227 -6.72 3.62 -23.00
N ASP A 228 -5.66 2.82 -22.90
CA ASP A 228 -4.97 2.51 -21.64
C ASP A 228 -3.92 3.58 -21.29
N HIS A 229 -4.32 4.85 -21.32
CA HIS A 229 -3.45 6.01 -21.08
C HIS A 229 -4.00 6.94 -20.00
N PHE A 230 -4.71 6.41 -19.00
CA PHE A 230 -5.12 7.21 -17.84
C PHE A 230 -3.93 7.53 -16.94
N GLU A 231 -3.78 8.79 -16.57
CA GLU A 231 -2.58 9.32 -15.89
C GLU A 231 -3.00 10.17 -14.69
N CYS A 232 -2.15 10.20 -13.68
CA CYS A 232 -2.30 11.11 -12.56
C CYS A 232 -1.54 12.42 -12.85
N THR A 233 -2.12 13.57 -12.52
CA THR A 233 -1.45 14.89 -12.59
C THR A 233 -0.37 15.07 -11.50
N SER A 234 0.20 13.98 -11.02
CA SER A 234 1.27 13.91 -10.04
C SER A 234 2.33 12.96 -10.58
N PRO A 235 3.62 13.28 -10.44
CA PRO A 235 4.71 12.43 -10.96
C PRO A 235 4.89 11.13 -10.16
N VAL A 236 4.10 10.93 -9.11
CA VAL A 236 4.17 9.73 -8.26
C VAL A 236 2.76 9.24 -7.94
N MET A 237 2.56 7.93 -8.12
CA MET A 237 1.37 7.19 -7.71
C MET A 237 1.79 6.08 -6.74
N VAL A 238 1.11 5.98 -5.59
CA VAL A 238 1.33 4.90 -4.62
C VAL A 238 0.00 4.29 -4.25
N TRP A 239 -0.10 2.97 -4.27
CA TRP A 239 -1.31 2.28 -3.88
C TRP A 239 -1.08 0.93 -3.17
N SER A 240 -2.12 0.47 -2.48
CA SER A 240 -2.18 -0.84 -1.83
C SER A 240 -3.47 -1.55 -2.25
N ALA A 241 -3.40 -2.87 -2.42
CA ALA A 241 -4.55 -3.75 -2.71
C ALA A 241 -5.50 -3.91 -1.51
N GLY A 242 -5.27 -3.18 -0.42
CA GLY A 242 -6.21 -3.08 0.67
C GLY A 242 -6.46 -4.39 1.44
N PRO A 243 -7.59 -4.45 2.17
CA PRO A 243 -7.94 -5.57 3.04
C PRO A 243 -8.20 -6.90 2.32
N ASP A 244 -8.73 -6.86 1.10
CA ASP A 244 -9.06 -8.08 0.34
C ASP A 244 -7.85 -8.67 -0.39
N LYS A 245 -6.77 -7.88 -0.54
CA LYS A 245 -5.51 -8.24 -1.20
C LYS A 245 -5.68 -8.51 -2.69
N MET A 246 -6.70 -7.94 -3.31
CA MET A 246 -7.06 -8.25 -4.68
C MET A 246 -6.93 -7.03 -5.58
N VAL A 247 -6.70 -7.29 -6.85
CA VAL A 247 -6.78 -6.30 -7.91
C VAL A 247 -7.31 -6.97 -9.16
N ASP A 248 -8.02 -6.24 -10.00
CA ASP A 248 -8.49 -6.76 -11.28
C ASP A 248 -8.34 -5.70 -12.39
N PRO A 249 -7.50 -5.96 -13.42
CA PRO A 249 -7.35 -5.05 -14.55
C PRO A 249 -8.61 -4.94 -15.44
N ASN A 250 -9.64 -5.76 -15.20
CA ASN A 250 -10.88 -5.78 -15.97
C ASN A 250 -12.08 -5.21 -15.22
N THR A 251 -11.90 -4.75 -13.97
CA THR A 251 -12.98 -4.19 -13.15
C THR A 251 -12.72 -2.72 -12.85
N ALA A 252 -13.77 -1.90 -12.93
CA ALA A 252 -13.67 -0.48 -12.62
C ALA A 252 -13.16 -0.23 -11.20
N ALA A 253 -12.37 0.83 -11.01
CA ALA A 253 -11.72 1.16 -9.74
C ALA A 253 -12.68 1.41 -8.56
N LYS A 254 -13.96 1.69 -8.85
CA LYS A 254 -15.01 1.93 -7.83
C LYS A 254 -15.89 0.70 -7.56
N THR A 255 -15.68 -0.42 -8.24
CA THR A 255 -16.54 -1.60 -8.14
C THR A 255 -15.72 -2.87 -7.90
N GLY A 256 -16.42 -3.99 -7.65
CA GLY A 256 -15.80 -5.31 -7.44
C GLY A 256 -14.72 -5.31 -6.37
N VAL A 257 -13.57 -5.90 -6.71
CA VAL A 257 -12.39 -6.02 -5.83
C VAL A 257 -11.57 -4.74 -5.74
N ASN A 258 -11.57 -3.89 -6.78
CA ASN A 258 -10.74 -2.68 -6.77
C ASN A 258 -11.25 -1.58 -5.83
N LYS A 259 -12.50 -1.69 -5.35
CA LYS A 259 -13.18 -0.64 -4.59
C LYS A 259 -12.56 -0.32 -3.22
N ASP A 260 -11.85 -1.27 -2.60
CA ASP A 260 -11.18 -1.07 -1.32
C ASP A 260 -9.65 -0.99 -1.41
N ASN A 261 -9.15 -0.86 -2.65
CA ASN A 261 -7.78 -0.41 -2.90
C ASN A 261 -7.58 1.01 -2.34
N ILE A 262 -6.38 1.27 -1.86
CA ILE A 262 -6.02 2.52 -1.20
C ILE A 262 -5.06 3.28 -2.11
N LEU A 263 -5.46 4.46 -2.56
CA LEU A 263 -4.76 5.22 -3.59
C LEU A 263 -4.26 6.55 -3.00
N SER A 264 -3.00 6.92 -3.27
CA SER A 264 -2.42 8.18 -2.78
C SER A 264 -3.01 9.42 -3.46
N TRP A 265 -3.56 9.28 -4.67
CA TRP A 265 -4.15 10.37 -5.45
C TRP A 265 -5.66 10.52 -5.25
N GLN A 266 -6.28 9.61 -4.50
CA GLN A 266 -7.70 9.70 -4.15
C GLN A 266 -7.87 10.68 -2.98
N GLN A 267 -8.55 11.80 -3.26
CA GLN A 267 -9.00 12.78 -2.25
C GLN A 267 -10.15 12.25 -1.41
#